data_AF-A0A6F8XSE4-F1
#
_entry.id   AF-A0A6F8XSE4-F1
#
_cell.length_a   1.000
_cell.length_b   1.000
_cell.length_c   1.000
_cell.angle_alpha   90.00
_cell.angle_beta   90.00
_cell.angle_gamma   90.00
#
_symmetry.space_group_name_H-M   'P 1'
#
loop_
_entity.id
_entity.type
_entity.pdbx_description
1 polymer ?
#
loop_
_entity_poly.entity_id
_entity_poly.type
_entity_poly.pdbx_seq_one_letter_code
_entity_poly.pdbx_strand_id
1 'polypeptide(L)'
;MSLNNLSVWLGELGRQEEGLTAIEEAVAVFRQLAETNPAAYLPNLAGALNNLSIRFAGLGLREEGLAASEEAVAVYRQLAETNPAAHLHNLARALNNLSLQFAGLGLREEGLAAAKETVAISRQLAEANPDAHLHILAMSLNNLSNRFGELGRPQKGLPAIRQAVTIYRQLAQANAGAYLPKLAMSLENLSNRLGELGRWQEELTAIEETITIGRRLAKGNPTAYLPILAATLKSHSLRLEKLGLRKEAEIAAVEAREIRASL
;
A
#
# COMPACT_ATOMS: atom_id res chain seq x y z
N MET A 1 10.22 1.79 27.10
CA MET A 1 9.96 1.77 25.64
C MET A 1 9.83 0.30 25.25
N SER A 2 8.73 -0.14 24.63
CA SER A 2 8.54 -1.57 24.33
C SER A 2 9.50 -2.03 23.22
N LEU A 3 9.95 -3.28 23.25
CA LEU A 3 10.84 -3.87 22.23
C LEU A 3 10.26 -3.75 20.82
N ASN A 4 8.93 -3.78 20.70
CA ASN A 4 8.21 -3.54 19.45
C ASN A 4 8.47 -2.13 18.88
N ASN A 5 8.43 -1.10 19.72
CA ASN A 5 8.69 0.28 19.30
C ASN A 5 10.18 0.51 19.02
N LEU A 6 11.05 -0.16 19.76
CA LEU A 6 12.50 -0.14 19.52
C LEU A 6 12.84 -0.76 18.16
N SER A 7 12.23 -1.90 17.82
CA SER A 7 12.42 -2.53 16.50
C SER A 7 12.00 -1.59 15.38
N VAL A 8 10.81 -0.95 15.48
CA VAL A 8 10.34 0.03 14.48
C VAL A 8 11.38 1.12 14.26
N TRP A 9 11.86 1.74 15.35
CA TRP A 9 12.83 2.83 15.32
C TRP A 9 14.21 2.40 14.77
N LEU A 10 14.73 1.24 15.16
CA LEU A 10 16.02 0.73 14.66
C LEU A 10 16.01 0.49 13.16
N GLY A 11 14.89 0.02 12.61
CA GLY A 11 14.77 -0.14 11.17
C GLY A 11 14.61 1.17 10.40
N GLU A 12 14.05 2.22 11.01
CA GLU A 12 14.06 3.57 10.42
C GLU A 12 15.48 4.15 10.36
N LEU A 13 16.36 3.73 11.27
CA LEU A 13 17.78 4.10 11.30
C LEU A 13 18.68 3.20 10.42
N GLY A 14 18.10 2.28 9.65
CA GLY A 14 18.86 1.36 8.80
C GLY A 14 19.59 0.23 9.55
N ARG A 15 19.38 0.09 10.86
CA ARG A 15 19.95 -0.98 11.70
C ARG A 15 19.06 -2.22 11.66
N GLN A 16 18.93 -2.81 10.47
CA GLN A 16 17.93 -3.85 10.18
C GLN A 16 18.13 -5.13 11.02
N GLU A 17 19.37 -5.56 11.22
CA GLU A 17 19.68 -6.78 12.00
C GLU A 17 19.32 -6.61 13.49
N GLU A 18 19.69 -5.48 14.09
CA GLU A 18 19.35 -5.19 15.49
C GLU A 18 17.84 -5.01 15.69
N GLY A 19 17.18 -4.40 14.70
CA GLY A 19 15.73 -4.32 14.67
C GLY A 19 15.05 -5.69 14.55
N LEU A 20 15.66 -6.64 13.82
CA LEU A 20 15.19 -8.02 13.72
C LEU A 20 15.32 -8.75 15.05
N THR A 21 16.51 -8.74 15.67
CA THR A 21 16.74 -9.39 16.97
C THR A 21 15.76 -8.87 18.04
N ALA A 22 15.55 -7.55 18.11
CA ALA A 22 14.63 -6.97 19.08
C ALA A 22 13.17 -7.42 18.87
N ILE A 23 12.73 -7.63 17.62
CA ILE A 23 11.35 -8.08 17.37
C ILE A 23 11.18 -9.59 17.55
N GLU A 24 12.21 -10.38 17.27
CA GLU A 24 12.22 -11.83 17.56
C GLU A 24 12.13 -12.07 19.07
N GLU A 25 12.90 -11.34 19.88
CA GLU A 25 12.80 -11.37 21.34
C GLU A 25 11.41 -10.96 21.82
N ALA A 26 10.83 -9.91 21.25
CA ALA A 26 9.48 -9.47 21.59
C ALA A 26 8.43 -10.56 21.29
N VAL A 27 8.52 -11.23 20.14
CA VAL A 27 7.64 -12.35 19.76
C VAL A 27 7.80 -13.50 20.74
N ALA A 28 9.05 -13.87 21.09
CA ALA A 28 9.32 -14.95 22.04
C ALA A 28 8.70 -14.66 23.42
N VAL A 29 8.88 -13.44 23.94
CA VAL A 29 8.29 -13.00 25.22
C VAL A 29 6.77 -13.01 25.16
N PHE A 30 6.17 -12.42 24.13
CA PHE A 30 4.70 -12.38 24.02
C PHE A 30 4.09 -13.76 23.82
N ARG A 31 4.80 -14.70 23.18
CA ARG A 31 4.37 -16.09 23.04
C ARG A 31 4.30 -16.78 24.40
N GLN A 32 5.36 -16.69 25.22
CA GLN A 32 5.37 -17.22 26.59
C GLN A 32 4.28 -16.59 27.46
N LEU A 33 4.08 -15.27 27.35
CA LEU A 33 3.04 -14.57 28.10
C LEU A 33 1.63 -14.96 27.63
N ALA A 34 1.43 -15.21 26.33
CA ALA A 34 0.16 -15.66 25.79
C ALA A 34 -0.19 -17.10 26.20
N GLU A 35 0.77 -17.96 26.51
CA GLU A 35 0.49 -19.30 27.08
C GLU A 35 -0.15 -19.22 28.47
N THR A 36 0.25 -18.22 29.27
CA THR A 36 -0.26 -18.04 30.64
C THR A 36 -1.50 -17.15 30.71
N ASN A 37 -1.58 -16.12 29.86
CA ASN A 37 -2.73 -15.22 29.77
C ASN A 37 -3.02 -14.82 28.32
N PRO A 38 -3.68 -15.70 27.54
CA PRO A 38 -3.92 -15.47 26.12
C PRO A 38 -4.68 -14.18 25.84
N ALA A 39 -5.77 -13.92 26.59
CA ALA A 39 -6.62 -12.75 26.34
C ALA A 39 -5.87 -11.42 26.47
N ALA A 40 -4.89 -11.34 27.38
CA ALA A 40 -4.10 -10.13 27.57
C ALA A 40 -3.01 -9.94 26.51
N TYR A 41 -2.36 -11.02 26.05
CA TYR A 41 -1.12 -10.93 25.28
C TYR A 41 -1.22 -11.36 23.82
N LEU A 42 -2.27 -12.07 23.40
CA LEU A 42 -2.48 -12.38 21.98
C LEU A 42 -2.52 -11.12 21.09
N PRO A 43 -3.14 -9.99 21.48
CA PRO A 43 -3.08 -8.77 20.65
C PRO A 43 -1.66 -8.23 20.47
N ASN A 44 -0.82 -8.33 21.51
CA ASN A 44 0.57 -7.92 21.46
C ASN A 44 1.41 -8.87 20.60
N LEU A 45 1.21 -10.18 20.76
CA LEU A 45 1.86 -11.21 19.96
C LEU A 45 1.56 -11.01 18.47
N ALA A 46 0.28 -10.85 18.09
CA ALA A 46 -0.12 -10.61 16.71
C ALA A 46 0.49 -9.33 16.13
N GLY A 47 0.57 -8.26 16.93
CA GLY A 47 1.23 -7.02 16.53
C GLY A 47 2.73 -7.19 16.30
N ALA A 48 3.40 -7.94 17.17
CA ALA A 48 4.82 -8.23 17.05
C ALA A 48 5.13 -9.13 15.85
N LEU A 49 4.34 -10.18 15.61
CA LEU A 49 4.44 -11.07 14.45
C LEU A 49 4.26 -10.30 13.13
N ASN A 50 3.28 -9.39 13.07
CA ASN A 50 3.07 -8.55 11.89
C ASN A 50 4.25 -7.61 11.63
N ASN A 51 4.95 -7.15 12.66
CA ASN A 51 6.14 -6.31 12.49
C ASN A 51 7.37 -7.15 12.12
N LEU A 52 7.50 -8.35 12.71
CA LEU A 52 8.51 -9.34 12.36
C LEU A 52 8.43 -9.69 10.88
N SER A 53 7.22 -9.88 10.33
CA SER A 53 7.08 -10.21 8.91
C SER A 53 7.53 -9.09 7.97
N ILE A 54 7.29 -7.82 8.33
CA ILE A 54 7.77 -6.67 7.57
C ILE A 54 9.30 -6.61 7.59
N ARG A 55 9.93 -6.94 8.73
CA ARG A 55 11.39 -6.98 8.89
C ARG A 55 12.00 -8.07 8.02
N PHE A 56 11.45 -9.27 8.06
CA PHE A 56 11.89 -10.38 7.20
C PHE A 56 11.78 -10.01 5.71
N ALA A 57 10.66 -9.42 5.28
CA ALA A 57 10.51 -8.95 3.90
C ALA A 57 11.55 -7.89 3.51
N GLY A 58 11.88 -6.97 4.42
CA GLY A 58 12.91 -5.94 4.20
C GLY A 58 14.33 -6.50 4.05
N LEU A 59 14.59 -7.67 4.63
CA LEU A 59 15.86 -8.41 4.52
C LEU A 59 15.87 -9.42 3.36
N GLY A 60 14.75 -9.58 2.65
CA GLY A 60 14.61 -10.56 1.56
C GLY A 60 14.30 -11.99 2.03
N LEU A 61 14.06 -12.20 3.32
CA LEU A 61 13.66 -13.47 3.94
C LEU A 61 12.15 -13.68 3.75
N ARG A 62 11.73 -14.04 2.54
CA ARG A 62 10.31 -13.97 2.14
C ARG A 62 9.47 -15.08 2.77
N GLU A 63 10.01 -16.27 2.91
CA GLU A 63 9.36 -17.44 3.50
C GLU A 63 9.09 -17.23 4.99
N GLU A 64 10.06 -16.72 5.74
CA GLU A 64 9.92 -16.37 7.15
C GLU A 64 8.94 -15.22 7.34
N GLY A 65 8.97 -14.23 6.45
CA GLY A 65 8.00 -13.14 6.42
C GLY A 65 6.57 -13.62 6.17
N LEU A 66 6.39 -14.60 5.27
CA LEU A 66 5.08 -15.21 5.04
C LEU A 66 4.59 -15.93 6.30
N ALA A 67 5.40 -16.81 6.89
CA ALA A 67 5.03 -17.59 8.08
C ALA A 67 4.61 -16.69 9.26
N ALA A 68 5.39 -15.62 9.54
CA ALA A 68 5.04 -14.65 10.58
C ALA A 68 3.74 -13.89 10.28
N SER A 69 3.45 -13.60 9.00
CA SER A 69 2.20 -12.93 8.61
C SER A 69 0.99 -13.84 8.73
N GLU A 70 1.11 -15.11 8.37
CA GLU A 70 0.06 -16.12 8.52
C GLU A 70 -0.29 -16.32 9.99
N GLU A 71 0.71 -16.43 10.87
CA GLU A 71 0.51 -16.53 12.32
C GLU A 71 -0.19 -15.28 12.86
N ALA A 72 0.25 -14.07 12.46
CA ALA A 72 -0.41 -12.82 12.87
C ALA A 72 -1.88 -12.76 12.44
N VAL A 73 -2.20 -13.16 11.21
CA VAL A 73 -3.58 -13.21 10.70
C VAL A 73 -4.41 -14.23 11.48
N ALA A 74 -3.87 -15.41 11.77
CA ALA A 74 -4.58 -16.43 12.54
C ALA A 74 -4.96 -15.91 13.94
N VAL A 75 -4.02 -15.28 14.65
CA VAL A 75 -4.30 -14.68 15.97
C VAL A 75 -5.31 -13.53 15.86
N TYR A 76 -5.17 -12.64 14.88
CA TYR A 76 -6.14 -11.55 14.71
C TYR A 76 -7.53 -12.03 14.31
N ARG A 77 -7.67 -13.14 13.58
CA ARG A 77 -8.99 -13.75 13.30
C ARG A 77 -9.64 -14.24 14.60
N GLN A 78 -8.90 -14.98 15.43
CA GLN A 78 -9.41 -15.43 16.74
C GLN A 78 -9.84 -14.25 17.63
N LEU A 79 -9.04 -13.17 17.65
CA LEU A 79 -9.38 -11.96 18.39
C LEU A 79 -10.61 -11.24 17.81
N ALA A 80 -10.76 -11.22 16.48
CA ALA A 80 -11.92 -10.61 15.83
C ALA A 80 -13.20 -11.43 15.99
N GLU A 81 -13.13 -12.74 16.17
CA GLU A 81 -14.31 -13.56 16.50
C GLU A 81 -14.90 -13.21 17.88
N THR A 82 -14.02 -12.90 18.84
CA THR A 82 -14.44 -12.58 20.22
C THR A 82 -14.80 -11.10 20.41
N ASN A 83 -14.06 -10.20 19.77
CA ASN A 83 -14.33 -8.76 19.81
C ASN A 83 -14.06 -8.10 18.45
N PRO A 84 -15.00 -8.21 17.49
CA PRO A 84 -14.82 -7.69 16.14
C PRO A 84 -14.51 -6.19 16.12
N ALA A 85 -15.20 -5.40 16.95
CA ALA A 85 -15.04 -3.95 16.98
C ALA A 85 -13.61 -3.52 17.35
N ALA A 86 -12.92 -4.26 18.22
CA ALA A 86 -11.56 -3.96 18.62
C ALA A 86 -10.49 -4.45 17.62
N HIS A 87 -10.77 -5.54 16.90
CA HIS A 87 -9.72 -6.28 16.18
C HIS A 87 -9.86 -6.34 14.67
N LEU A 88 -11.03 -6.05 14.08
CA LEU A 88 -11.21 -6.06 12.63
C LEU A 88 -10.25 -5.10 11.91
N HIS A 89 -9.96 -3.94 12.48
CA HIS A 89 -8.98 -3.00 11.91
C HIS A 89 -7.58 -3.63 11.82
N ASN A 90 -7.14 -4.30 12.88
CA ASN A 90 -5.83 -4.94 12.93
C ASN A 90 -5.77 -6.17 12.01
N LEU A 91 -6.85 -6.94 11.94
CA LEU A 91 -7.00 -8.06 11.01
C LEU A 91 -6.89 -7.58 9.55
N ALA A 92 -7.57 -6.49 9.17
CA ALA A 92 -7.46 -5.93 7.83
C ALA A 92 -6.02 -5.53 7.49
N ARG A 93 -5.30 -4.90 8.44
CA ARG A 93 -3.89 -4.54 8.27
C ARG A 93 -2.99 -5.77 8.10
N ALA A 94 -3.19 -6.81 8.90
CA ALA A 94 -2.41 -8.05 8.82
C ALA A 94 -2.67 -8.80 7.50
N LEU A 95 -3.93 -8.89 7.05
CA LEU A 95 -4.28 -9.48 5.75
C LEU A 95 -3.69 -8.70 4.58
N ASN A 96 -3.61 -7.38 4.67
CA ASN A 96 -2.95 -6.57 3.65
C ASN A 96 -1.46 -6.90 3.54
N ASN A 97 -0.78 -7.07 4.68
CA ASN A 97 0.62 -7.49 4.72
C ASN A 97 0.79 -8.91 4.18
N LEU A 98 -0.09 -9.84 4.57
CA LEU A 98 -0.12 -11.20 4.04
C LEU A 98 -0.27 -11.20 2.50
N SER A 99 -1.16 -10.36 1.95
CA SER A 99 -1.29 -10.19 0.50
C SER A 99 -0.01 -9.71 -0.19
N LEU A 100 0.78 -8.85 0.47
CA LEU A 100 2.08 -8.40 -0.02
C LEU A 100 3.13 -9.51 0.02
N GLN A 101 3.18 -10.32 1.09
CA GLN A 101 4.09 -11.46 1.19
C GLN A 101 3.82 -12.49 0.10
N PHE A 102 2.56 -12.86 -0.09
CA PHE A 102 2.16 -13.78 -1.16
C PHE A 102 2.59 -13.28 -2.54
N ALA A 103 2.38 -12.00 -2.84
CA ALA A 103 2.84 -11.42 -4.10
C ALA A 103 4.36 -11.41 -4.24
N GLY A 104 5.09 -11.17 -3.15
CA GLY A 104 6.55 -11.30 -3.10
C GLY A 104 7.03 -12.70 -3.46
N LEU A 105 6.30 -13.74 -3.07
CA LEU A 105 6.64 -15.13 -3.40
C LEU A 105 6.04 -15.62 -4.73
N GLY A 106 5.31 -14.76 -5.46
CA GLY A 106 4.63 -15.15 -6.70
C GLY A 106 3.36 -15.97 -6.49
N LEU A 107 2.89 -16.13 -5.26
CA LEU A 107 1.65 -16.80 -4.86
C LEU A 107 0.44 -15.87 -5.10
N ARG A 108 0.19 -15.56 -6.37
CA ARG A 108 -0.69 -14.45 -6.78
C ARG A 108 -2.17 -14.67 -6.44
N GLU A 109 -2.67 -15.91 -6.47
CA GLU A 109 -4.08 -16.18 -6.20
C GLU A 109 -4.37 -16.12 -4.68
N GLU A 110 -3.44 -16.59 -3.86
CA GLU A 110 -3.46 -16.46 -2.39
C GLU A 110 -3.40 -14.99 -1.98
N GLY A 111 -2.51 -14.23 -2.62
CA GLY A 111 -2.42 -12.77 -2.43
C GLY A 111 -3.71 -12.05 -2.82
N LEU A 112 -4.39 -12.50 -3.89
CA LEU A 112 -5.69 -11.98 -4.29
C LEU A 112 -6.80 -12.32 -3.27
N ALA A 113 -6.81 -13.54 -2.72
CA ALA A 113 -7.77 -13.95 -1.70
C ALA A 113 -7.66 -13.07 -0.45
N ALA A 114 -6.43 -12.88 0.06
CA ALA A 114 -6.18 -12.00 1.19
C ALA A 114 -6.62 -10.55 0.91
N ALA A 115 -6.33 -10.00 -0.27
CA ALA A 115 -6.74 -8.64 -0.64
C ALA A 115 -8.26 -8.47 -0.69
N LYS A 116 -9.01 -9.48 -1.16
CA LYS A 116 -10.48 -9.45 -1.17
C LYS A 116 -11.05 -9.42 0.25
N GLU A 117 -10.51 -10.24 1.15
CA GLU A 117 -10.91 -10.26 2.56
C GLU A 117 -10.62 -8.91 3.23
N THR A 118 -9.44 -8.32 2.98
CA THR A 118 -9.10 -6.96 3.46
C THR A 118 -10.12 -5.92 3.01
N VAL A 119 -10.54 -5.94 1.74
CA VAL A 119 -11.54 -4.99 1.22
C VAL A 119 -12.90 -5.19 1.88
N ALA A 120 -13.33 -6.44 2.11
CA ALA A 120 -14.58 -6.72 2.79
C ALA A 120 -14.60 -6.14 4.22
N ILE A 121 -13.55 -6.40 5.00
CA ILE A 121 -13.42 -5.88 6.37
C ILE A 121 -13.31 -4.34 6.36
N SER A 122 -12.48 -3.78 5.49
CA SER A 122 -12.27 -2.32 5.42
C SER A 122 -13.56 -1.59 5.01
N ARG A 123 -14.41 -2.23 4.20
CA ARG A 123 -15.72 -1.70 3.83
C ARG A 123 -16.66 -1.69 5.03
N GLN A 124 -16.76 -2.79 5.77
CA GLN A 124 -17.55 -2.85 7.01
C GLN A 124 -17.11 -1.77 8.01
N LEU A 125 -15.81 -1.58 8.19
CA LEU A 125 -15.26 -0.55 9.06
C LEU A 125 -15.60 0.88 8.57
N ALA A 126 -15.48 1.13 7.26
CA ALA A 126 -15.82 2.43 6.68
C ALA A 126 -17.33 2.72 6.70
N GLU A 127 -18.20 1.71 6.64
CA GLU A 127 -19.64 1.87 6.82
C GLU A 127 -20.00 2.24 8.27
N ALA A 128 -19.30 1.66 9.25
CA ALA A 128 -19.51 1.94 10.67
C ALA A 128 -18.94 3.30 11.11
N ASN A 129 -17.75 3.66 10.62
CA ASN A 129 -17.10 4.94 10.91
C ASN A 129 -16.28 5.42 9.70
N PRO A 130 -16.92 6.16 8.76
CA PRO A 130 -16.28 6.64 7.55
C PRO A 130 -15.02 7.47 7.85
N ASP A 131 -15.10 8.43 8.77
CA ASP A 131 -13.99 9.37 9.04
C ASP A 131 -12.72 8.64 9.50
N ALA A 132 -12.87 7.56 10.28
CA ALA A 132 -11.75 6.77 10.75
C ALA A 132 -11.20 5.79 9.70
N HIS A 133 -12.01 5.31 8.76
CA HIS A 133 -11.67 4.10 7.99
C HIS A 133 -11.77 4.22 6.47
N LEU A 134 -12.30 5.32 5.92
CA LEU A 134 -12.40 5.52 4.47
C LEU A 134 -11.03 5.40 3.77
N HIS A 135 -9.98 5.94 4.40
CA HIS A 135 -8.62 5.91 3.86
C HIS A 135 -8.02 4.48 3.79
N ILE A 136 -8.46 3.58 4.67
CA ILE A 136 -8.06 2.17 4.72
C ILE A 136 -8.78 1.41 3.61
N LEU A 137 -10.06 1.68 3.41
CA LEU A 137 -10.83 1.13 2.29
C LEU A 137 -10.20 1.51 0.95
N ALA A 138 -9.79 2.77 0.76
CA ALA A 138 -9.11 3.17 -0.47
C ALA A 138 -7.77 2.47 -0.68
N MET A 139 -6.99 2.30 0.39
CA MET A 139 -5.71 1.58 0.32
C MET A 139 -5.91 0.10 -0.06
N SER A 140 -6.88 -0.57 0.55
CA SER A 140 -7.16 -1.98 0.24
C SER A 140 -7.72 -2.18 -1.17
N LEU A 141 -8.54 -1.26 -1.66
CA LEU A 141 -9.02 -1.25 -3.04
C LEU A 141 -7.90 -1.05 -4.07
N ASN A 142 -6.92 -0.18 -3.78
CA ASN A 142 -5.71 -0.04 -4.60
C ASN A 142 -4.96 -1.37 -4.71
N ASN A 143 -4.71 -2.02 -3.56
CA ASN A 143 -3.96 -3.27 -3.51
C ASN A 143 -4.72 -4.40 -4.23
N LEU A 144 -6.04 -4.48 -4.05
CA LEU A 144 -6.89 -5.42 -4.80
C LEU A 144 -6.76 -5.21 -6.31
N SER A 145 -6.76 -3.96 -6.78
CA SER A 145 -6.57 -3.67 -8.21
C SER A 145 -5.20 -4.13 -8.72
N ASN A 146 -4.15 -3.93 -7.92
CA ASN A 146 -2.80 -4.39 -8.27
C ASN A 146 -2.70 -5.91 -8.34
N ARG A 147 -3.32 -6.66 -7.41
CA ARG A 147 -3.38 -8.12 -7.47
C ARG A 147 -4.07 -8.63 -8.72
N PHE A 148 -5.16 -7.99 -9.13
CA PHE A 148 -5.80 -8.31 -10.41
C PHE A 148 -4.90 -8.01 -11.61
N GLY A 149 -4.16 -6.91 -11.59
CA GLY A 149 -3.16 -6.57 -12.60
C GLY A 149 -2.05 -7.62 -12.75
N GLU A 150 -1.48 -8.05 -11.63
CA GLU A 150 -0.42 -9.07 -11.59
C GLU A 150 -0.88 -10.44 -12.13
N LEU A 151 -2.18 -10.73 -12.05
CA LEU A 151 -2.80 -11.92 -12.62
C LEU A 151 -3.20 -11.75 -14.10
N GLY A 152 -2.90 -10.60 -14.73
CA GLY A 152 -3.34 -10.29 -16.08
C GLY A 152 -4.86 -10.15 -16.21
N ARG A 153 -5.54 -9.73 -15.13
CA ARG A 153 -6.99 -9.54 -15.06
C ARG A 153 -7.40 -8.09 -14.76
N PRO A 154 -6.85 -7.07 -15.47
CA PRO A 154 -7.09 -5.65 -15.17
C PRO A 154 -8.56 -5.23 -15.19
N GLN A 155 -9.38 -5.86 -16.02
CA GLN A 155 -10.82 -5.64 -16.10
C GLN A 155 -11.52 -5.87 -14.75
N LYS A 156 -11.04 -6.81 -13.94
CA LYS A 156 -11.59 -7.09 -12.61
C LYS A 156 -11.07 -6.11 -11.55
N GLY A 157 -9.87 -5.55 -11.75
CA GLY A 157 -9.26 -4.55 -10.86
C GLY A 157 -9.72 -3.12 -11.11
N LEU A 158 -10.26 -2.82 -12.29
CA LEU A 158 -10.64 -1.46 -12.69
C LEU A 158 -11.71 -0.82 -11.78
N PRO A 159 -12.80 -1.51 -11.37
CA PRO A 159 -13.78 -0.93 -10.45
C PRO A 159 -13.18 -0.55 -9.09
N ALA A 160 -12.28 -1.39 -8.56
CA ALA A 160 -11.64 -1.16 -7.28
C ALA A 160 -10.78 0.11 -7.29
N ILE A 161 -9.93 0.27 -8.32
CA ILE A 161 -9.06 1.45 -8.42
C ILE A 161 -9.85 2.75 -8.68
N ARG A 162 -10.95 2.69 -9.44
CA ARG A 162 -11.84 3.85 -9.60
C ARG A 162 -12.46 4.26 -8.27
N GLN A 163 -12.93 3.30 -7.48
CA GLN A 163 -13.48 3.59 -6.15
C GLN A 163 -12.41 4.18 -5.22
N ALA A 164 -11.19 3.65 -5.23
CA ALA A 164 -10.07 4.20 -4.44
C ALA A 164 -9.75 5.65 -4.83
N VAL A 165 -9.69 5.96 -6.14
CA VAL A 165 -9.49 7.34 -6.64
C VAL A 165 -10.59 8.28 -6.16
N THR A 166 -11.86 7.87 -6.24
CA THR A 166 -12.99 8.67 -5.73
C THR A 166 -12.84 8.97 -4.25
N ILE A 167 -12.51 7.96 -3.44
CA ILE A 167 -12.31 8.14 -2.00
C ILE A 167 -11.12 9.07 -1.71
N TYR A 168 -9.96 8.86 -2.34
CA TYR A 168 -8.81 9.71 -2.11
C TYR A 168 -9.03 11.14 -2.60
N ARG A 169 -9.84 11.35 -3.63
CA ARG A 169 -10.24 12.69 -4.07
C ARG A 169 -11.07 13.38 -2.99
N GLN A 170 -12.05 12.69 -2.40
CA GLN A 170 -12.82 13.22 -1.27
C GLN A 170 -11.91 13.56 -0.08
N LEU A 171 -11.01 12.64 0.31
CA LEU A 171 -10.10 12.85 1.44
C LEU A 171 -9.10 14.00 1.19
N ALA A 172 -8.65 14.18 -0.06
CA ALA A 172 -7.76 15.28 -0.44
C ALA A 172 -8.44 16.65 -0.40
N GLN A 173 -9.78 16.73 -0.48
CA GLN A 173 -10.50 17.98 -0.25
C GLN A 173 -10.43 18.41 1.22
N ALA A 174 -10.50 17.45 2.15
CA ALA A 174 -10.40 17.72 3.59
C ALA A 174 -8.95 17.93 4.07
N ASN A 175 -8.00 17.14 3.55
CA ASN A 175 -6.59 17.25 3.89
C ASN A 175 -5.71 16.95 2.68
N ALA A 176 -5.45 18.00 1.88
CA ALA A 176 -4.65 17.90 0.68
C ALA A 176 -3.22 17.37 0.96
N GLY A 177 -2.59 17.81 2.05
CA GLY A 177 -1.21 17.42 2.39
C GLY A 177 -1.07 15.91 2.62
N ALA A 178 -2.03 15.31 3.33
CA ALA A 178 -1.99 13.89 3.66
C ALA A 178 -2.40 12.97 2.49
N TYR A 179 -3.30 13.45 1.61
CA TYR A 179 -3.99 12.57 0.66
C TYR A 179 -3.70 12.84 -0.82
N LEU A 180 -3.14 13.99 -1.21
CA LEU A 180 -2.70 14.21 -2.59
C LEU A 180 -1.66 13.18 -3.06
N PRO A 181 -0.63 12.80 -2.27
CA PRO A 181 0.30 11.76 -2.69
C PRO A 181 -0.40 10.41 -2.92
N LYS A 182 -1.36 10.05 -2.07
CA LYS A 182 -2.12 8.80 -2.19
C LYS A 182 -3.07 8.83 -3.40
N LEU A 183 -3.67 9.97 -3.69
CA LEU A 183 -4.49 10.18 -4.89
C LEU A 183 -3.64 10.02 -6.16
N ALA A 184 -2.46 10.66 -6.22
CA ALA A 184 -1.55 10.53 -7.36
C ALA A 184 -1.15 9.07 -7.63
N MET A 185 -0.75 8.33 -6.59
CA MET A 185 -0.44 6.90 -6.70
C MET A 185 -1.64 6.07 -7.20
N SER A 186 -2.85 6.41 -6.76
CA SER A 186 -4.08 5.71 -7.18
C SER A 186 -4.44 6.02 -8.64
N LEU A 187 -4.23 7.26 -9.08
CA LEU A 187 -4.41 7.67 -10.48
C LEU A 187 -3.39 7.03 -11.40
N GLU A 188 -2.14 6.87 -10.97
CA GLU A 188 -1.13 6.12 -11.72
C GLU A 188 -1.53 4.65 -11.89
N ASN A 189 -1.99 4.00 -10.81
CA ASN A 189 -2.51 2.63 -10.90
C ASN A 189 -3.75 2.55 -11.80
N LEU A 190 -4.66 3.54 -11.74
CA LEU A 190 -5.82 3.63 -12.64
C LEU A 190 -5.36 3.71 -14.09
N SER A 191 -4.40 4.59 -14.37
CA SER A 191 -3.78 4.79 -15.68
C SER A 191 -3.19 3.47 -16.19
N ASN A 192 -2.43 2.75 -15.36
CA ASN A 192 -1.87 1.44 -15.72
C ASN A 192 -2.96 0.42 -16.10
N ARG A 193 -4.05 0.31 -15.30
CA ARG A 193 -5.16 -0.60 -15.63
C ARG A 193 -5.89 -0.20 -16.91
N LEU A 194 -6.01 1.10 -17.19
CA LEU A 194 -6.63 1.60 -18.41
C LEU A 194 -5.77 1.31 -19.65
N GLY A 195 -4.46 1.50 -19.55
CA GLY A 195 -3.51 1.18 -20.62
C GLY A 195 -3.46 -0.32 -20.94
N GLU A 196 -3.50 -1.19 -19.93
CA GLU A 196 -3.61 -2.65 -20.12
C GLU A 196 -4.91 -3.07 -20.81
N LEU A 197 -5.96 -2.25 -20.71
CA LEU A 197 -7.25 -2.45 -21.38
C LEU A 197 -7.36 -1.69 -22.72
N GLY A 198 -6.32 -0.99 -23.15
CA GLY A 198 -6.32 -0.17 -24.36
C GLY A 198 -7.25 1.06 -24.31
N ARG A 199 -7.63 1.52 -23.11
CA ARG A 199 -8.50 2.69 -22.89
C ARG A 199 -7.66 3.98 -22.84
N TRP A 200 -6.97 4.26 -23.94
CA TRP A 200 -5.91 5.27 -24.04
C TRP A 200 -6.36 6.68 -23.63
N GLN A 201 -7.56 7.11 -24.05
CA GLN A 201 -8.03 8.47 -23.72
C GLN A 201 -8.22 8.65 -22.20
N GLU A 202 -8.78 7.66 -21.52
CA GLU A 202 -8.97 7.73 -20.07
C GLU A 202 -7.66 7.55 -19.31
N GLU A 203 -6.74 6.74 -19.85
CA GLU A 203 -5.39 6.62 -19.34
C GLU A 203 -4.68 7.98 -19.33
N LEU A 204 -4.76 8.72 -20.44
CA LEU A 204 -4.18 10.06 -20.60
C LEU A 204 -4.79 11.04 -19.58
N THR A 205 -6.10 11.03 -19.40
CA THR A 205 -6.74 11.87 -18.38
C THR A 205 -6.24 11.56 -16.96
N ALA A 206 -6.08 10.28 -16.61
CA ALA A 206 -5.60 9.89 -15.28
C ALA A 206 -4.14 10.31 -15.04
N ILE A 207 -3.27 10.19 -16.05
CA ILE A 207 -1.85 10.59 -15.91
C ILE A 207 -1.68 12.12 -15.92
N GLU A 208 -2.50 12.86 -16.66
CA GLU A 208 -2.53 14.34 -16.63
C GLU A 208 -2.93 14.87 -15.25
N GLU A 209 -3.93 14.26 -14.61
CA GLU A 209 -4.31 14.58 -13.23
C GLU A 209 -3.15 14.25 -12.26
N THR A 210 -2.49 13.11 -12.45
CA THR A 210 -1.30 12.70 -11.66
C THR A 210 -0.18 13.73 -11.77
N ILE A 211 0.14 14.20 -12.98
CA ILE A 211 1.16 15.24 -13.24
C ILE A 211 0.75 16.56 -12.58
N THR A 212 -0.52 16.95 -12.67
CA THR A 212 -1.04 18.17 -12.03
C THR A 212 -0.85 18.12 -10.51
N ILE A 213 -1.15 16.98 -9.89
CA ILE A 213 -0.90 16.76 -8.46
C ILE A 213 0.60 16.78 -8.17
N GLY A 214 1.42 16.10 -8.97
CA GLY A 214 2.88 16.07 -8.83
C GLY A 214 3.51 17.47 -8.85
N ARG A 215 3.07 18.34 -9.78
CA ARG A 215 3.48 19.76 -9.83
C ARG A 215 3.09 20.51 -8.56
N ARG A 216 1.88 20.27 -8.02
CA ARG A 216 1.43 20.89 -6.76
C ARG A 216 2.28 20.43 -5.57
N LEU A 217 2.58 19.14 -5.49
CA LEU A 217 3.39 18.57 -4.41
C LEU A 217 4.85 19.07 -4.48
N ALA A 218 5.43 19.14 -5.68
CA ALA A 218 6.77 19.67 -5.89
C ALA A 218 6.93 21.14 -5.50
N LYS A 219 5.88 21.97 -5.57
CA LYS A 219 5.95 23.35 -5.05
C LYS A 219 6.15 23.41 -3.53
N GLY A 220 5.61 22.45 -2.79
CA GLY A 220 5.70 22.41 -1.32
C GLY A 220 6.93 21.66 -0.80
N ASN A 221 7.35 20.60 -1.50
CA ASN A 221 8.55 19.85 -1.18
C ASN A 221 9.25 19.38 -2.46
N PRO A 222 10.06 20.26 -3.08
CA PRO A 222 10.72 19.96 -4.35
C PRO A 222 11.57 18.69 -4.28
N THR A 223 12.39 18.54 -3.25
CA THR A 223 13.32 17.41 -3.08
C THR A 223 12.61 16.06 -3.07
N ALA A 224 11.44 15.97 -2.42
CA ALA A 224 10.69 14.71 -2.37
C ALA A 224 9.94 14.39 -3.67
N TYR A 225 9.43 15.40 -4.39
CA TYR A 225 8.44 15.19 -5.45
C TYR A 225 8.93 15.50 -6.87
N LEU A 226 9.98 16.29 -7.06
CA LEU A 226 10.57 16.51 -8.39
C LEU A 226 11.10 15.21 -9.03
N PRO A 227 11.79 14.29 -8.32
CA PRO A 227 12.20 13.02 -8.91
C PRO A 227 11.01 12.17 -9.41
N ILE A 228 9.93 12.15 -8.62
CA ILE A 228 8.70 11.41 -8.94
C ILE A 228 8.02 12.05 -10.16
N LEU A 229 7.85 13.37 -10.16
CA LEU A 229 7.24 14.11 -11.28
C LEU A 229 8.01 13.90 -12.59
N ALA A 230 9.34 13.92 -12.56
CA ALA A 230 10.17 13.66 -13.74
C ALA A 230 10.03 12.22 -14.26
N ALA A 231 9.85 11.24 -13.37
CA ALA A 231 9.58 9.86 -13.75
C ALA A 231 8.19 9.73 -14.40
N THR A 232 7.16 10.33 -13.81
CA THR A 232 5.80 10.35 -14.36
C THR A 232 5.74 11.02 -15.74
N LEU A 233 6.39 12.17 -15.91
CA LEU A 233 6.46 12.89 -17.19
C LEU A 233 7.18 12.08 -18.27
N LYS A 234 8.27 11.38 -17.93
CA LYS A 234 8.95 10.46 -18.86
C LYS A 234 8.04 9.30 -19.27
N SER A 235 7.34 8.68 -18.33
CA SER A 235 6.40 7.59 -18.65
C SER A 235 5.25 8.09 -19.54
N HIS A 236 4.75 9.29 -19.26
CA HIS A 236 3.71 9.94 -20.07
C HIS A 236 4.20 10.25 -21.49
N SER A 237 5.41 10.78 -21.66
CA SER A 237 5.96 11.08 -23.00
C SER A 237 6.06 9.82 -23.86
N LEU A 238 6.53 8.70 -23.30
CA LEU A 238 6.60 7.42 -24.01
C LEU A 238 5.21 6.90 -24.43
N ARG A 239 4.17 7.17 -23.64
CA ARG A 239 2.78 6.80 -23.97
C ARG A 239 2.22 7.68 -25.08
N LEU A 240 2.43 9.00 -25.01
CA LEU A 240 2.05 9.95 -26.04
C LEU A 240 2.73 9.63 -27.39
N GLU A 241 4.01 9.24 -27.36
CA GLU A 241 4.75 8.83 -28.55
C GLU A 241 4.12 7.60 -29.23
N LYS A 242 3.73 6.59 -28.45
CA LYS A 242 3.01 5.40 -28.96
C LYS A 242 1.67 5.74 -29.60
N LEU A 243 1.03 6.83 -29.16
CA LEU A 243 -0.24 7.32 -29.69
C LEU A 243 -0.06 8.31 -30.86
N GLY A 244 1.18 8.61 -31.25
CA GLY A 244 1.48 9.56 -32.34
C GLY A 244 1.35 11.03 -31.95
N LEU A 245 1.14 11.34 -30.68
CA LEU A 245 1.05 12.71 -30.11
C LEU A 245 2.46 13.27 -29.88
N ARG A 246 3.21 13.44 -30.99
CA ARG A 246 4.66 13.73 -30.95
C ARG A 246 4.99 15.05 -30.28
N LYS A 247 4.17 16.10 -30.48
CA LYS A 247 4.43 17.43 -29.91
C LYS A 247 4.27 17.39 -28.39
N GLU A 248 3.20 16.78 -27.92
CA GLU A 248 2.90 16.60 -26.51
C GLU A 248 3.95 15.70 -25.83
N ALA A 249 4.36 14.63 -26.53
CA ALA A 249 5.43 13.74 -26.06
C ALA A 249 6.75 14.50 -25.89
N GLU A 250 7.13 15.35 -26.85
CA GLU A 250 8.34 16.16 -26.77
C GLU A 250 8.29 17.15 -25.61
N ILE A 251 7.16 17.86 -25.42
CA ILE A 251 6.97 18.78 -24.29
C ILE A 251 7.18 18.06 -22.96
N ALA A 252 6.50 16.92 -22.75
CA ALA A 252 6.64 16.14 -21.51
C ALA A 252 8.08 15.59 -21.32
N ALA A 253 8.74 15.19 -22.40
CA ALA A 253 10.12 14.68 -22.35
C ALA A 253 11.16 15.77 -22.05
N VAL A 254 10.95 17.00 -22.55
CA VAL A 254 11.78 18.17 -22.23
C VAL A 254 11.62 18.53 -20.76
N GLU A 255 10.38 18.70 -20.27
CA GLU A 255 10.12 19.03 -18.85
C GLU A 255 10.74 17.97 -17.92
N ALA A 256 10.60 16.67 -18.24
CA ALA A 256 11.21 15.60 -17.47
C ALA A 256 12.76 15.68 -17.42
N ARG A 257 13.41 16.12 -18.50
CA ARG A 257 14.87 16.28 -18.55
C ARG A 257 15.34 17.50 -17.77
N GLU A 258 14.63 18.61 -17.90
CA GLU A 258 14.92 19.84 -17.15
C GLU A 258 14.81 19.63 -15.64
N ILE A 259 13.76 18.93 -15.19
CA ILE A 259 13.62 18.57 -13.77
C ILE A 259 14.77 17.66 -13.33
N ARG A 260 15.16 16.64 -14.11
CA ARG A 260 16.30 15.78 -13.73
C ARG A 260 17.62 16.52 -13.69
N ALA A 261 17.81 17.54 -14.52
CA ALA A 261 19.03 18.34 -14.53
C ALA A 261 19.14 19.30 -13.34
N SER A 262 18.03 19.55 -12.62
CA SER A 262 17.99 20.43 -11.44
C SER A 262 18.03 19.70 -10.10
N LEU A 263 18.05 18.36 -10.11
CA LEU A 263 18.20 17.49 -8.93
C LEU A 263 19.68 17.24 -8.62
#